data_AF-A0A942LAT0-F1
#
_entry.id   AF-A0A942LAT0-F1
#
_cell.length_a   1.000
_cell.length_b   1.000
_cell.length_c   1.000
_cell.angle_alpha   90.00
_cell.angle_beta   90.00
_cell.angle_gamma   90.00
#
_symmetry.space_group_name_H-M   'P 1'
#
loop_
_entity.id
_entity.type
_entity.pdbx_description
1 polymer ?
#
loop_
_entity_poly.entity_id
_entity_poly.type
_entity_poly.pdbx_seq_one_letter_code
_entity_poly.pdbx_strand_id
1 'polypeptide(L)'
;MSKEYILVINPGSTSTKVAIFKEEANVIQKDLSHSPEELDKYTKITDQFEYRKDIIVHWMKEEGYELSDLKAVVGRGGLLKPMPSGTYRVTDAMIKDLKIGVQGEHA
;
A
#
# COMPACT_ATOMS: atom_id res chain seq x y z
N MET A 1 -16.50 -17.11 2.67
CA MET A 1 -15.35 -17.74 1.99
C MET A 1 -14.16 -17.72 2.94
N SER A 2 -13.20 -18.65 2.82
CA SER A 2 -11.97 -18.59 3.63
C SER A 2 -11.13 -17.39 3.18
N LYS A 3 -10.49 -16.71 4.14
CA LYS A 3 -9.52 -15.65 3.89
C LYS A 3 -8.16 -16.29 3.68
N GLU A 4 -7.71 -16.36 2.43
CA GLU A 4 -6.52 -17.14 2.04
C GLU A 4 -5.38 -16.28 1.53
N TYR A 5 -5.68 -15.04 1.14
CA TYR A 5 -4.75 -14.22 0.37
C TYR A 5 -4.08 -13.13 1.21
N ILE A 6 -2.86 -12.77 0.85
CA ILE A 6 -2.13 -11.64 1.42
C ILE A 6 -1.88 -10.63 0.32
N LEU A 7 -2.34 -9.41 0.50
CA LEU A 7 -2.01 -8.29 -0.37
C LEU A 7 -0.70 -7.64 0.10
N VAL A 8 0.27 -7.55 -0.79
CA VAL A 8 1.54 -6.85 -0.55
C VAL A 8 1.54 -5.56 -1.36
N ILE A 9 1.80 -4.43 -0.69
CA ILE A 9 1.77 -3.08 -1.28
C ILE A 9 3.13 -2.42 -1.07
N ASN A 10 3.75 -1.99 -2.16
CA ASN A 10 4.98 -1.22 -2.14
C ASN A 10 4.80 0.06 -2.98
N PRO A 11 4.37 1.16 -2.34
CA PRO A 11 4.30 2.44 -3.01
C PRO A 11 5.71 2.98 -3.34
N GLY A 12 5.81 3.57 -4.53
CA GLY A 12 6.96 4.32 -5.02
C GLY A 12 6.53 5.69 -5.52
N SER A 13 7.50 6.52 -5.89
CA SER A 13 7.25 7.90 -6.32
C SER A 13 6.26 7.98 -7.48
N THR A 14 6.51 7.22 -8.55
CA THR A 14 5.71 7.24 -9.79
C THR A 14 4.96 5.95 -10.06
N SER A 15 5.02 4.97 -9.15
CA SER A 15 4.28 3.72 -9.30
C SER A 15 3.93 3.10 -7.95
N THR A 16 3.02 2.13 -7.96
CA THR A 16 2.73 1.28 -6.80
C THR A 16 2.82 -0.17 -7.23
N LYS A 17 3.82 -0.89 -6.70
CA LYS A 17 3.92 -2.34 -6.94
C LYS A 17 3.00 -3.07 -5.99
N VAL A 18 2.19 -3.96 -6.54
CA VAL A 18 1.22 -4.77 -5.79
C VAL A 18 1.40 -6.24 -6.13
N ALA A 19 1.11 -7.10 -5.15
CA ALA A 19 1.07 -8.54 -5.36
C ALA A 19 0.05 -9.21 -4.44
N ILE A 20 -0.56 -10.28 -4.93
CA ILE A 20 -1.38 -11.20 -4.14
C ILE A 20 -0.58 -12.47 -3.92
N PHE A 21 -0.44 -12.86 -2.66
CA PHE A 21 0.18 -14.11 -2.25
C PHE A 21 -0.88 -15.06 -1.69
N LYS A 22 -0.69 -16.37 -1.91
CA LYS A 22 -1.36 -17.42 -1.17
C LYS A 22 -0.28 -18.26 -0.51
N GLU A 23 -0.22 -18.20 0.82
CA GLU A 23 0.90 -18.75 1.59
C GLU A 23 2.24 -18.17 1.10
N GLU A 24 3.14 -19.02 0.61
CA GLU A 24 4.46 -18.60 0.08
C GLU A 24 4.44 -18.32 -1.43
N ALA A 25 3.34 -18.65 -2.12
CA ALA A 25 3.25 -18.50 -3.57
C ALA A 25 2.81 -17.09 -3.97
N ASN A 26 3.61 -16.43 -4.82
CA ASN A 26 3.20 -15.22 -5.54
C ASN A 26 2.21 -15.62 -6.64
N VAL A 27 0.94 -15.28 -6.46
CA VAL A 27 -0.15 -15.64 -7.38
C VAL A 27 -0.19 -14.68 -8.56
N ILE A 28 -0.12 -13.38 -8.26
CA ILE A 28 -0.11 -12.33 -9.27
C ILE A 28 0.59 -11.09 -8.70
N GLN A 29 1.28 -10.37 -9.58
CA GLN A 29 1.90 -9.08 -9.27
C GLN A 29 1.75 -8.11 -10.44
N LYS A 30 1.64 -6.82 -10.12
CA LYS A 30 1.54 -5.74 -11.11
C LYS A 30 2.26 -4.50 -10.62
N ASP A 31 2.80 -3.73 -11.57
CA ASP A 31 3.27 -2.37 -11.33
C ASP A 31 2.21 -1.39 -11.80
N LEU A 32 1.61 -0.65 -10.87
CA LEU A 32 0.56 0.33 -11.15
C LEU A 32 1.22 1.68 -11.34
N SER A 33 1.44 2.08 -12.60
CA SER A 33 2.05 3.38 -12.92
C SER A 33 1.10 4.55 -12.61
N HIS A 34 1.66 5.65 -12.12
CA HIS A 34 0.95 6.91 -11.90
C HIS A 34 1.51 7.96 -12.85
N SER A 35 0.64 8.64 -13.60
CA SER A 35 1.08 9.70 -14.51
C SER A 35 1.45 10.96 -13.71
N PRO A 36 2.44 11.76 -14.18
CA PRO A 36 2.76 13.03 -13.54
C PRO A 36 1.52 13.95 -13.42
N GLU A 37 0.66 13.98 -14.44
CA GLU A 37 -0.53 14.83 -14.46
C GLU A 37 -1.55 14.46 -13.38
N GLU A 38 -1.65 13.17 -13.03
CA GLU A 38 -2.49 12.72 -11.91
C GLU A 38 -1.84 13.05 -10.57
N LEU A 39 -0.53 12.85 -10.43
CA LEU A 39 0.20 13.10 -9.19
C LEU A 39 0.31 14.59 -8.84
N ASP A 40 0.45 15.46 -9.83
CA ASP A 40 0.59 16.91 -9.68
C ASP A 40 -0.69 17.58 -9.15
N LYS A 41 -1.82 16.86 -9.11
CA LYS A 41 -3.07 17.31 -8.48
C LYS A 41 -2.98 17.37 -6.95
N TYR A 42 -1.97 16.73 -6.36
CA TYR A 42 -1.82 16.59 -4.92
C TYR A 42 -0.70 17.47 -4.39
N THR A 43 -0.97 18.26 -3.35
CA THR A 43 0.05 19.12 -2.74
C THR A 43 1.02 18.32 -1.88
N LYS A 44 0.54 17.28 -1.19
CA LYS A 44 1.36 16.37 -0.38
C LYS A 44 1.27 14.94 -0.89
N ILE A 45 2.30 14.14 -0.59
CA ILE A 45 2.30 12.72 -0.92
C ILE A 45 1.16 12.00 -0.18
N THR A 46 0.90 12.39 1.07
CA THR A 46 -0.17 11.79 1.89
C THR A 46 -1.57 12.04 1.32
N ASP A 47 -1.75 13.09 0.53
CA ASP A 47 -3.04 13.42 -0.09
C ASP A 47 -3.39 12.43 -1.22
N GLN A 48 -2.40 11.70 -1.74
CA GLN A 48 -2.56 10.67 -2.77
C GLN A 48 -3.19 9.38 -2.23
N PHE A 49 -3.44 9.27 -0.92
CA PHE A 49 -3.88 8.03 -0.26
C PHE A 49 -5.12 7.41 -0.92
N GLU A 50 -6.20 8.18 -1.08
CA GLU A 50 -7.45 7.66 -1.64
C GLU A 50 -7.25 7.24 -3.11
N TYR A 51 -6.54 8.05 -3.90
CA TYR A 51 -6.22 7.74 -5.29
C TYR A 51 -5.46 6.42 -5.44
N ARG A 52 -4.38 6.24 -4.67
CA ARG A 52 -3.59 5.01 -4.73
C ARG A 52 -4.39 3.81 -4.24
N LYS A 53 -5.14 3.97 -3.14
CA LYS A 53 -6.01 2.91 -2.60
C LYS A 53 -7.04 2.45 -3.64
N ASP A 54 -7.70 3.39 -4.31
CA ASP A 54 -8.75 3.09 -5.28
C ASP A 54 -8.20 2.35 -6.51
N ILE A 55 -7.02 2.71 -7.00
CA ILE A 55 -6.34 1.97 -8.08
C ILE A 55 -6.02 0.53 -7.65
N ILE A 56 -5.52 0.33 -6.44
CA ILE A 56 -5.18 -1.01 -5.93
C ILE A 56 -6.46 -1.87 -5.81
N VAL A 57 -7.53 -1.31 -5.25
CA VAL A 57 -8.81 -2.01 -5.11
C VAL A 57 -9.42 -2.33 -6.48
N HIS A 58 -9.34 -1.39 -7.43
CA HIS A 58 -9.79 -1.61 -8.79
C HIS A 58 -9.01 -2.74 -9.46
N TRP A 59 -7.67 -2.72 -9.37
CA TRP A 59 -6.82 -3.78 -9.89
C TRP A 59 -7.17 -5.14 -9.28
N MET A 60 -7.32 -5.23 -7.96
CA MET A 60 -7.72 -6.49 -7.31
C MET A 60 -9.02 -7.05 -7.90
N LYS A 61 -10.01 -6.18 -8.10
CA LYS A 61 -11.31 -6.55 -8.66
C LYS A 61 -11.20 -7.00 -10.12
N GLU A 62 -10.37 -6.33 -10.93
CA GLU A 62 -10.09 -6.74 -12.31
C GLU A 62 -9.49 -8.15 -12.38
N GLU A 63 -8.63 -8.51 -11.43
CA GLU A 63 -8.00 -9.83 -11.33
C GLU A 63 -8.90 -10.87 -10.61
N GLY A 64 -10.12 -10.49 -10.22
CA GLY A 64 -11.11 -11.39 -9.61
C GLY A 64 -10.95 -11.61 -8.10
N TYR A 65 -10.27 -10.71 -7.39
CA TYR A 65 -10.11 -10.76 -5.94
C TYR A 65 -10.90 -9.65 -5.24
N GLU A 66 -11.53 -9.98 -4.12
CA GLU A 66 -12.25 -9.04 -3.27
C GLU A 66 -11.48 -8.78 -1.97
N LEU A 67 -11.72 -7.64 -1.33
CA LEU A 67 -11.13 -7.32 -0.02
C LEU A 67 -11.50 -8.36 1.06
N SER A 68 -12.65 -9.01 0.92
CA SER A 68 -13.10 -10.07 1.82
C SER A 68 -12.24 -11.33 1.76
N ASP A 69 -11.46 -11.53 0.69
CA ASP A 69 -10.63 -12.71 0.48
C ASP A 69 -9.27 -12.58 1.18
N LEU A 70 -8.93 -11.36 1.62
CA LEU A 70 -7.66 -11.04 2.25
C LEU A 70 -7.63 -11.48 3.72
N LYS A 71 -6.63 -12.29 4.04
CA LYS A 71 -6.19 -12.64 5.40
C LYS A 71 -5.39 -11.50 6.02
N ALA A 72 -4.56 -10.82 5.23
CA ALA A 72 -3.73 -9.70 5.68
C ALA A 72 -3.39 -8.76 4.52
N VAL A 73 -2.99 -7.54 4.90
CA VAL A 73 -2.36 -6.56 4.00
C VAL A 73 -1.01 -6.19 4.61
N VAL A 74 0.04 -6.19 3.79
CA VAL A 74 1.40 -5.83 4.20
C VAL A 74 1.88 -4.69 3.33
N GLY A 75 2.29 -3.58 3.96
CA GLY A 75 2.85 -2.42 3.29
C GLY A 75 4.35 -2.30 3.55
N ARG A 76 5.10 -1.71 2.62
CA ARG A 76 6.44 -1.18 2.91
C ARG A 76 6.35 -0.11 3.99
N GLY A 77 7.26 -0.13 4.96
CA GLY A 77 7.34 0.91 5.99
C GLY A 77 7.69 2.28 5.41
N GLY A 78 7.04 3.32 5.92
CA GLY A 78 7.34 4.72 5.60
C GLY A 78 8.44 5.32 6.47
N LEU A 79 8.58 6.65 6.44
CA LEU A 79 9.53 7.39 7.26
C LEU A 79 9.02 7.50 8.71
N LEU A 80 9.22 6.42 9.46
CA LEU A 80 8.89 6.31 10.88
C LEU A 80 10.09 6.71 11.76
N LYS A 81 9.82 6.92 13.05
CA LYS A 81 10.86 7.07 14.07
C LYS A 81 11.78 5.84 14.09
N PRO A 82 13.06 6.00 14.51
CA PRO A 82 13.97 4.86 14.66
C PRO A 82 13.37 3.74 15.50
N MET A 83 13.36 2.53 14.95
CA MET A 83 12.81 1.34 15.58
C MET A 83 13.59 0.09 15.15
N PRO A 84 13.58 -1.01 15.92
CA PRO A 84 14.21 -2.25 15.51
C PRO A 84 13.68 -2.78 14.17
N SER A 85 14.45 -3.65 13.51
CA SER A 85 13.96 -4.35 12.33
C SER A 85 12.87 -5.36 12.70
N GLY A 86 11.80 -5.42 11.92
CA GLY A 86 10.77 -6.44 12.11
C GLY A 86 9.47 -6.09 11.40
N THR A 87 8.45 -6.93 11.64
CA THR A 87 7.09 -6.69 11.17
C THR A 87 6.27 -6.09 12.29
N TYR A 88 5.60 -4.99 12.00
CA TYR A 88 4.81 -4.25 12.99
C TYR A 88 3.35 -4.22 12.58
N ARG A 89 2.45 -4.36 13.54
CA ARG A 89 1.03 -4.07 13.33
C ARG A 89 0.90 -2.55 13.13
N VAL A 90 0.15 -2.16 12.11
CA VAL A 90 -0.22 -0.75 11.89
C VAL A 90 -1.08 -0.28 13.05
N THR A 91 -0.71 0.86 13.64
CA THR A 91 -1.41 1.47 14.79
C THR A 91 -1.80 2.91 14.47
N ASP A 92 -2.76 3.46 15.21
CA ASP A 92 -3.18 4.86 15.05
C ASP A 92 -2.02 5.85 15.27
N ALA A 93 -1.10 5.54 16.19
CA ALA A 93 0.10 6.33 16.42
C ALA A 93 1.03 6.34 15.19
N MET A 94 1.23 5.18 14.56
CA MET A 94 2.00 5.06 13.31
C MET A 94 1.35 5.86 12.17
N ILE A 95 0.03 5.75 12.03
CA ILE A 95 -0.73 6.50 11.00
C ILE A 95 -0.61 8.00 11.24
N LYS A 96 -0.74 8.45 12.49
CA LYS A 96 -0.60 9.86 12.85
C LYS A 96 0.79 10.39 12.52
N ASP A 97 1.85 9.67 12.91
CA ASP A 97 3.23 10.07 12.66
C ASP A 97 3.53 10.20 11.15
N LEU A 98 3.00 9.28 10.33
CA LEU A 98 3.14 9.31 8.87
C LEU A 98 2.36 10.47 8.23
N LYS A 99 1.14 10.75 8.70
CA LYS A 99 0.31 11.85 8.17
C LYS A 99 0.88 13.24 8.48
N ILE A 100 1.51 13.41 9.64
CA ILE A 100 2.16 14.69 9.98
C ILE A 100 3.59 14.78 9.44
N GLY A 101 4.16 13.67 8.97
CA GLY A 101 5.51 13.62 8.42
C GLY A 101 6.60 13.88 9.45
N VAL A 102 6.56 13.24 10.63
CA VAL A 102 7.55 13.47 11.72
C VAL A 102 9.00 13.29 11.25
N GLN A 103 9.23 12.45 10.24
CA GLN A 103 10.55 12.23 9.63
C GLN A 103 10.54 12.57 8.12
N GLY A 104 9.57 13.36 7.66
CA GLY A 104 9.33 13.65 6.25
C GLY A 104 8.21 12.81 5.63
N GLU A 105 8.00 12.99 4.33
CA GLU A 105 7.01 12.26 3.53
C GLU A 105 7.72 11.25 2.61
N HIS A 106 7.09 10.09 2.42
CA HIS A 106 7.52 9.08 1.46
C HIS A 106 6.28 8.43 0.86
N ALA A 107 6.38 8.04 -0.42
CA ALA A 107 5.28 7.42 -1.15
C ALA A 107 4.85 6.11 -0.49
#